data_AF-A0AAU2EAZ7-F1
#
_entry.id   AF-A0AAU2EAZ7-F1
#
_cell.length_a   1.000
_cell.length_b   1.000
_cell.length_c   1.000
_cell.angle_alpha   90.00
_cell.angle_beta   90.00
_cell.angle_gamma   90.00
#
_symmetry.space_group_name_H-M   'P 1'
#
loop_
_entity.id
_entity.type
_entity.pdbx_description
1 polymer ?
#
loop_
_entity_poly.entity_id
_entity_poly.type
_entity_poly.pdbx_seq_one_letter_code
_entity_poly.pdbx_strand_id
1 'polypeptide(L)'
;MAPAPTLAERLADATTDSLSVADIVTTTGLSESTVRRLTKEPGWPAPGGPGDHHEQRYPREACAAWMRDNQAARIDVAELPGADSDRVTITEIANRTGAKRAAISPLPTNYKNSADPFPTADALGTYNWGEVKQWLGRRSRRTGPRGTTEAPAPAPAEAPTTTPVLDVLTTAMIERLTGRTKEAVKTLVRRPEIADLSSGKVGRSRVWPAATLLPLLWQLGYLPASGPLTTEQTTVLVELGYLPAKGKPTPEQAATLLEFGYDPKGSVEHRAWLAGPHRTATELAKHYGVTISAISQRISRAQKAGQPVPHPTDTEDGKRYDPRAFDAFWNPPAAQQ
;
A
#
# COMPACT_ATOMS: atom_id res chain seq x y z
N MET A 1 28.94 -25.12 -13.53
CA MET A 1 27.71 -24.30 -13.46
C MET A 1 28.11 -22.85 -13.69
N ALA A 2 27.49 -22.15 -14.65
CA ALA A 2 27.73 -20.71 -14.82
C ALA A 2 27.17 -19.94 -13.61
N PRO A 3 27.79 -18.83 -13.20
CA PRO A 3 27.26 -17.98 -12.14
C PRO A 3 25.87 -17.43 -12.52
N ALA A 4 24.98 -17.31 -11.54
CA ALA A 4 23.65 -16.75 -11.79
C ALA A 4 23.76 -15.25 -12.15
N PRO A 5 22.96 -14.76 -13.12
CA PRO A 5 23.03 -13.38 -13.56
C PRO A 5 22.65 -12.41 -12.44
N THR A 6 23.44 -11.34 -12.33
CA THR A 6 23.26 -10.21 -11.42
C THR A 6 22.00 -9.42 -11.75
N LEU A 7 21.59 -8.47 -10.88
CA LEU A 7 20.39 -7.67 -11.16
C LEU A 7 20.66 -6.67 -12.28
N ALA A 8 21.90 -6.17 -12.37
CA ALA A 8 22.34 -5.34 -13.47
C ALA A 8 22.29 -6.08 -14.82
N GLU A 9 22.70 -7.35 -14.86
CA GLU A 9 22.61 -8.19 -16.06
C GLU A 9 21.15 -8.49 -16.42
N ARG A 10 20.31 -8.84 -15.44
CA ARG A 10 18.87 -9.05 -15.68
C ARG A 10 18.20 -7.79 -16.23
N LEU A 11 18.52 -6.61 -15.70
CA LEU A 11 17.98 -5.33 -16.19
C LEU A 11 18.52 -4.98 -17.58
N ALA A 12 19.79 -5.28 -17.87
CA ALA A 12 20.37 -5.09 -19.19
C ALA A 12 19.69 -5.99 -20.25
N ASP A 13 19.25 -7.18 -19.86
CA ASP A 13 18.54 -8.13 -20.73
C ASP A 13 17.02 -7.87 -20.83
N ALA A 14 16.49 -6.85 -20.15
CA ALA A 14 15.06 -6.51 -20.24
C ALA A 14 14.68 -6.11 -21.68
N THR A 15 13.50 -6.55 -22.14
CA THR A 15 13.05 -6.37 -23.53
C THR A 15 12.69 -4.92 -23.90
N THR A 16 12.53 -4.03 -22.92
CA THR A 16 12.11 -2.64 -23.14
C THR A 16 13.21 -1.65 -22.72
N ASP A 17 13.48 -0.65 -23.55
CA ASP A 17 14.50 0.39 -23.25
C ASP A 17 14.09 1.37 -22.13
N SER A 18 12.82 1.33 -21.74
CA SER A 18 12.22 2.21 -20.74
C SER A 18 11.38 1.38 -19.78
N LEU A 19 11.81 1.37 -18.51
CA LEU A 19 11.29 0.49 -17.46
C LEU A 19 10.39 1.26 -16.50
N SER A 20 9.17 0.77 -16.29
CA SER A 20 8.34 1.16 -15.15
C SER A 20 8.85 0.51 -13.86
N VAL A 21 8.29 0.92 -12.72
CA VAL A 21 8.53 0.24 -11.43
C VAL A 21 8.13 -1.25 -11.52
N ALA A 22 7.03 -1.55 -12.21
CA ALA A 22 6.56 -2.92 -12.41
C ALA A 22 7.52 -3.75 -13.28
N ASP A 23 8.11 -3.14 -14.31
CA ASP A 23 9.11 -3.81 -15.17
C ASP A 23 10.38 -4.13 -14.39
N ILE A 24 10.84 -3.19 -13.55
CA ILE A 24 12.00 -3.41 -12.67
C ILE A 24 11.70 -4.54 -11.68
N VAL A 25 10.53 -4.54 -11.04
CA VAL A 25 10.08 -5.61 -10.13
C VAL A 25 10.12 -6.97 -10.83
N THR A 26 9.50 -7.07 -12.00
CA THR A 26 9.39 -8.32 -12.77
C THR A 26 10.77 -8.83 -13.19
N THR A 27 11.64 -7.93 -13.68
CA THR A 27 12.96 -8.28 -14.20
C THR A 27 13.95 -8.64 -13.10
N THR A 28 13.88 -7.98 -11.95
CA THR A 28 14.85 -8.15 -10.86
C THR A 28 14.39 -9.13 -9.78
N GLY A 29 13.09 -9.44 -9.71
CA GLY A 29 12.49 -10.23 -8.63
C GLY A 29 12.45 -9.48 -7.29
N LEU A 30 12.61 -8.15 -7.31
CA LEU A 30 12.53 -7.32 -6.11
C LEU A 30 11.09 -6.96 -5.77
N SER A 31 10.81 -6.73 -4.49
CA SER A 31 9.49 -6.20 -4.11
C SER A 31 9.29 -4.78 -4.60
N GLU A 32 8.05 -4.45 -4.95
CA GLU A 32 7.67 -3.11 -5.42
C GLU A 32 8.05 -2.02 -4.41
N SER A 33 7.86 -2.28 -3.11
CA SER A 33 8.27 -1.36 -2.04
C SER A 33 9.77 -1.09 -2.03
N THR A 34 10.58 -2.10 -2.36
CA THR A 34 12.04 -1.96 -2.48
C THR A 34 12.38 -1.11 -3.69
N VAL A 35 11.78 -1.37 -4.84
CA VAL A 35 12.01 -0.58 -6.07
C VAL A 35 11.59 0.88 -5.88
N ARG A 36 10.42 1.15 -5.29
CA ARG A 36 9.94 2.51 -4.97
C ARG A 36 10.82 3.26 -3.96
N ARG A 37 11.57 2.55 -3.13
CA ARG A 37 12.58 3.15 -2.25
C ARG A 37 13.83 3.51 -3.05
N LEU A 38 14.30 2.61 -3.92
CA LEU A 38 15.46 2.84 -4.78
C LEU A 38 15.27 4.05 -5.69
N THR A 39 14.05 4.25 -6.23
CA THR A 39 13.76 5.42 -7.07
C THR A 39 13.85 6.76 -6.35
N LYS A 40 13.97 6.76 -5.01
CA LYS A 40 14.15 7.94 -4.17
C LYS A 40 15.58 8.08 -3.66
N GLU A 41 16.48 7.15 -4.00
CA GLU A 41 17.87 7.20 -3.56
C GLU A 41 18.64 8.28 -4.35
N PRO A 42 19.61 8.96 -3.72
CA PRO A 42 20.45 9.94 -4.40
C PRO A 42 21.19 9.31 -5.59
N GLY A 43 21.10 9.95 -6.75
CA GLY A 43 21.75 9.49 -7.98
C GLY A 43 20.99 8.40 -8.74
N TRP A 44 19.80 7.98 -8.28
CA TRP A 44 18.91 7.15 -9.08
C TRP A 44 18.59 7.85 -10.42
N PRO A 45 18.49 7.10 -11.55
CA PRO A 45 18.18 7.68 -12.85
C PRO A 45 16.92 8.56 -12.84
N ALA A 46 17.01 9.74 -13.44
CA ALA A 46 15.84 10.58 -13.63
C ALA A 46 14.82 9.86 -14.54
N PRO A 47 13.51 10.01 -14.29
CA PRO A 47 12.50 9.44 -15.15
C PRO A 47 12.59 10.06 -16.56
N GLY A 48 12.63 9.22 -17.58
CA GLY A 48 12.62 9.60 -18.99
C GLY A 48 11.20 9.92 -19.44
N GLY A 49 10.71 11.11 -19.08
CA GLY A 49 9.35 11.57 -19.41
C GLY A 49 8.23 10.74 -18.75
N PRO A 50 7.01 11.29 -18.62
CA PRO A 50 5.86 10.52 -18.18
C PRO A 50 5.47 9.52 -19.29
N GLY A 51 5.33 8.24 -18.93
CA GLY A 51 4.68 7.26 -19.80
C GLY A 51 3.16 7.41 -19.79
N ASP A 52 2.46 6.51 -20.49
CA ASP A 52 1.01 6.40 -20.42
C ASP A 52 0.54 6.29 -18.95
N HIS A 53 -0.58 6.93 -18.63
CA HIS A 53 -1.14 7.00 -17.27
C HIS A 53 -0.27 7.69 -16.20
N HIS A 54 0.60 8.63 -16.60
CA HIS A 54 1.51 9.37 -15.69
C HIS A 54 2.51 8.48 -14.95
N GLU A 55 2.78 7.28 -15.47
CA GLU A 55 3.73 6.37 -14.84
C GLU A 55 5.16 6.87 -15.06
N GLN A 56 5.96 6.89 -13.98
CA GLN A 56 7.38 7.24 -14.06
C GLN A 56 8.12 6.09 -14.73
N ARG A 57 8.73 6.37 -15.88
CA ARG A 57 9.57 5.41 -16.60
C ARG A 57 11.03 5.80 -16.50
N TYR A 58 11.90 4.82 -16.34
CA TYR A 58 13.33 5.03 -16.16
C TYR A 58 14.09 4.37 -17.31
N PRO A 59 15.15 5.01 -17.86
CA PRO A 59 15.96 4.39 -18.90
C PRO A 59 16.59 3.07 -18.41
N ARG A 60 16.43 1.99 -19.18
CA ARG A 60 16.92 0.64 -18.86
C ARG A 60 18.41 0.64 -18.55
N GLU A 61 19.21 1.22 -19.45
CA GLU A 61 20.68 1.28 -19.31
C GLU A 61 21.11 2.06 -18.07
N ALA A 62 20.43 3.17 -17.76
CA ALA A 62 20.73 3.97 -16.58
C ALA A 62 20.37 3.22 -15.29
N CYS A 63 19.27 2.46 -15.28
CA CYS A 63 18.90 1.60 -14.15
C CYS A 63 19.90 0.47 -13.96
N ALA A 64 20.32 -0.19 -15.05
CA ALA A 64 21.31 -1.25 -15.03
C ALA A 64 22.69 -0.73 -14.58
N ALA A 65 23.11 0.45 -15.03
CA ALA A 65 24.34 1.12 -14.60
C ALA A 65 24.30 1.48 -13.11
N TRP A 66 23.23 2.14 -12.65
CA TRP A 66 23.06 2.46 -11.24
C TRP A 66 23.04 1.20 -10.38
N MET A 67 22.36 0.13 -10.84
CA MET A 67 22.36 -1.15 -10.15
C MET A 67 23.75 -1.78 -10.13
N ARG A 68 24.54 -1.70 -11.20
CA ARG A 68 25.93 -2.18 -11.20
C ARG A 68 26.77 -1.43 -10.14
N ASP A 69 26.63 -0.11 -10.10
CA ASP A 69 27.37 0.77 -9.19
C ASP A 69 26.94 0.61 -7.73
N ASN A 70 25.67 0.29 -7.47
CA ASN A 70 25.11 0.12 -6.13
C ASN A 70 25.01 -1.35 -5.68
N GLN A 71 25.05 -2.32 -6.58
CA GLN A 71 25.27 -3.74 -6.26
C GLN A 71 26.71 -4.00 -5.82
N ALA A 72 27.67 -3.19 -6.30
CA ALA A 72 29.03 -3.14 -5.79
C ALA A 72 29.14 -2.68 -4.32
N ALA A 73 28.03 -2.24 -3.69
CA ALA A 73 27.98 -1.86 -2.27
C ALA A 73 27.66 -3.04 -1.33
N ARG A 74 27.65 -4.30 -1.82
CA ARG A 74 27.69 -5.45 -0.92
C ARG A 74 29.09 -5.58 -0.34
N ILE A 75 29.17 -5.46 0.97
CA ILE A 75 30.33 -5.91 1.72
C ILE A 75 30.35 -7.44 1.62
N ASP A 76 31.14 -7.97 0.68
CA ASP A 76 31.50 -9.38 0.73
C ASP A 76 32.45 -9.56 1.90
N VAL A 77 31.91 -10.12 2.98
CA VAL A 77 32.65 -10.35 4.22
C VAL A 77 33.84 -11.28 4.01
N ALA A 78 33.77 -12.17 3.00
CA ALA A 78 34.87 -13.07 2.64
C ALA A 78 36.03 -12.35 1.93
N GLU A 79 35.76 -11.24 1.25
CA GLU A 79 36.76 -10.44 0.52
C GLU A 79 37.22 -9.18 1.30
N LEU A 80 36.66 -8.94 2.49
CA LEU A 80 37.02 -7.80 3.32
C LEU A 80 38.47 -7.89 3.83
N PRO A 81 39.28 -6.83 3.68
CA PRO A 81 40.68 -6.83 4.10
C PRO A 81 40.84 -6.87 5.62
N GLY A 82 41.97 -7.41 6.07
CA GLY A 82 42.38 -7.44 7.48
C GLY A 82 42.00 -8.73 8.22
N ALA A 83 42.80 -9.07 9.24
CA ALA A 83 42.64 -10.29 10.00
C ALA A 83 41.48 -10.17 11.00
N ASP A 84 40.79 -11.26 11.28
CA ASP A 84 39.63 -11.27 12.19
C ASP A 84 40.01 -10.88 13.65
N SER A 85 41.30 -10.99 13.99
CA SER A 85 41.85 -10.53 15.28
C SER A 85 42.10 -9.02 15.36
N ASP A 86 41.95 -8.27 14.26
CA ASP A 86 42.25 -6.84 14.23
C ASP A 86 41.32 -6.03 15.15
N ARG A 87 41.89 -4.99 15.76
CA ARG A 87 41.13 -3.94 16.45
C ARG A 87 40.96 -2.76 15.53
N VAL A 88 39.71 -2.39 15.26
CA VAL A 88 39.38 -1.36 14.26
C VAL A 88 38.45 -0.31 14.83
N THR A 89 38.68 0.94 14.47
CA THR A 89 37.80 2.08 14.74
C THR A 89 36.63 2.12 13.74
N ILE A 90 35.57 2.88 14.05
CA ILE A 90 34.46 3.13 13.10
C ILE A 90 34.96 3.69 11.76
N THR A 91 36.00 4.52 11.79
CA THR A 91 36.60 5.09 10.58
C THR A 91 37.30 4.01 9.75
N GLU A 92 38.03 3.09 10.38
CA GLU A 92 38.66 1.96 9.70
C GLU A 92 37.65 0.95 9.19
N ILE A 93 36.56 0.69 9.93
CA ILE A 93 35.43 -0.12 9.47
C ILE A 93 34.87 0.49 8.19
N ALA A 94 34.60 1.80 8.17
CA ALA A 94 34.10 2.50 6.98
C ALA A 94 35.06 2.37 5.79
N ASN A 95 36.36 2.56 6.00
CA ASN A 95 37.37 2.44 4.96
C ASN A 95 37.49 1.01 4.42
N ARG A 96 37.54 0.00 5.30
CA ARG A 96 37.66 -1.41 4.93
C ARG A 96 36.44 -1.94 4.22
N THR A 97 35.26 -1.39 4.53
CA THR A 97 33.98 -1.78 3.91
C THR A 97 33.61 -0.97 2.66
N GLY A 98 34.35 0.12 2.37
CA GLY A 98 33.96 1.08 1.34
C GLY A 98 32.68 1.87 1.66
N ALA A 99 32.12 1.71 2.87
CA ALA A 99 30.90 2.39 3.29
C ALA A 99 31.18 3.80 3.80
N LYS A 100 30.24 4.74 3.60
CA LYS A 100 30.36 6.09 4.15
C LYS A 100 30.38 6.03 5.69
N ARG A 101 31.34 6.71 6.33
CA ARG A 101 31.47 6.78 7.80
C ARG A 101 30.17 7.21 8.50
N ALA A 102 29.42 8.13 7.89
CA ALA A 102 28.13 8.59 8.41
C ALA A 102 27.06 7.48 8.50
N ALA A 103 27.17 6.42 7.69
CA ALA A 103 26.29 5.26 7.74
C ALA A 103 26.71 4.24 8.82
N ILE A 104 27.99 4.16 9.16
CA ILE A 104 28.54 3.22 10.16
C ILE A 104 28.49 3.79 11.58
N SER A 105 28.74 5.09 11.73
CA SER A 105 28.77 5.77 13.03
C SER A 105 27.52 5.60 13.92
N PRO A 106 26.27 5.57 13.42
CA PRO A 106 25.10 5.42 14.27
C PRO A 106 24.77 3.95 14.61
N LEU A 107 25.44 2.97 14.01
CA LEU A 107 25.14 1.54 14.21
C LEU A 107 25.27 1.09 15.68
N PRO A 108 26.33 1.45 16.43
CA PRO A 108 26.45 1.07 17.84
C PRO A 108 25.26 1.53 18.69
N THR A 109 24.78 2.76 18.46
CA THR A 109 23.67 3.35 19.20
C THR A 109 22.32 2.76 18.78
N ASN A 110 22.07 2.65 17.47
CA ASN A 110 20.80 2.18 16.94
C ASN A 110 20.53 0.71 17.25
N TYR A 111 21.58 -0.09 17.39
CA TYR A 111 21.47 -1.52 17.65
C TYR A 111 21.83 -1.91 19.07
N LYS A 112 22.06 -0.96 19.99
CA LYS A 112 22.42 -1.26 21.38
C LYS A 112 21.40 -2.17 22.08
N ASN A 113 20.11 -1.96 21.84
CA ASN A 113 19.01 -2.70 22.46
C ASN A 113 18.28 -3.62 21.46
N SER A 114 18.93 -3.97 20.36
CA SER A 114 18.39 -4.85 19.32
C SER A 114 18.55 -6.32 19.71
N ALA A 115 17.70 -7.19 19.15
CA ALA A 115 17.86 -8.65 19.26
C ALA A 115 19.19 -9.17 18.65
N ASP A 116 19.82 -8.39 17.77
CA ASP A 116 21.18 -8.61 17.25
C ASP A 116 21.97 -7.30 17.42
N PRO A 117 22.64 -7.10 18.57
CA PRO A 117 23.33 -5.86 18.88
C PRO A 117 24.64 -5.71 18.11
N PHE A 118 25.04 -4.46 17.83
CA PHE A 118 26.34 -4.18 17.24
C PHE A 118 27.46 -4.62 18.22
N PRO A 119 28.62 -5.10 17.73
CA PRO A 119 29.75 -5.47 18.59
C PRO A 119 30.12 -4.36 19.57
N THR A 120 30.53 -4.74 20.77
CA THR A 120 30.81 -3.77 21.84
C THR A 120 32.22 -3.22 21.65
N ALA A 121 32.39 -1.91 21.79
CA ALA A 121 33.72 -1.31 21.74
C ALA A 121 34.49 -1.62 23.03
N ASP A 122 35.81 -1.73 22.94
CA ASP A 122 36.67 -1.78 24.11
C ASP A 122 36.82 -0.40 24.79
N ALA A 123 37.60 -0.35 25.87
CA ALA A 123 37.86 0.88 26.63
C ALA A 123 38.52 1.99 25.80
N LEU A 124 39.08 1.66 24.62
CA LEU A 124 39.72 2.60 23.69
C LEU A 124 38.80 2.97 22.51
N GLY A 125 37.56 2.48 22.49
CA GLY A 125 36.59 2.76 21.42
C GLY A 125 36.86 2.00 20.12
N THR A 126 37.57 0.88 20.19
CA THR A 126 37.86 0.00 19.05
C THR A 126 37.02 -1.28 19.11
N TYR A 127 36.76 -1.88 17.95
CA TYR A 127 35.90 -3.04 17.77
C TYR A 127 36.72 -4.24 17.28
N ASN A 128 36.33 -5.45 17.68
CA ASN A 128 36.92 -6.66 17.11
C ASN A 128 36.45 -6.83 15.65
N TRP A 129 37.38 -6.93 14.71
CA TRP A 129 37.05 -6.98 13.29
C TRP A 129 36.30 -8.25 12.88
N GLY A 130 36.65 -9.41 13.45
CA GLY A 130 35.94 -10.67 13.23
C GLY A 130 34.48 -10.62 13.68
N GLU A 131 34.20 -10.03 14.84
CA GLU A 131 32.83 -9.83 15.32
C GLU A 131 32.05 -8.84 14.44
N VAL A 132 32.69 -7.77 13.98
CA VAL A 132 32.09 -6.80 13.05
C VAL A 132 31.79 -7.47 11.71
N LYS A 133 32.71 -8.26 11.16
CA LYS A 133 32.52 -9.07 9.94
C LYS A 133 31.35 -10.04 10.09
N GLN A 134 31.27 -10.78 11.20
CA GLN A 134 30.16 -11.69 11.46
C GLN A 134 28.83 -10.95 11.61
N TRP A 135 28.81 -9.84 12.34
CA TRP A 135 27.60 -9.01 12.49
C TRP A 135 27.15 -8.44 11.14
N LEU A 136 28.09 -7.91 10.34
CA LEU A 136 27.82 -7.45 8.97
C LEU A 136 27.35 -8.60 8.08
N GLY A 137 27.88 -9.81 8.22
CA GLY A 137 27.45 -11.00 7.47
C GLY A 137 26.05 -11.49 7.84
N ARG A 138 25.68 -11.41 9.12
CA ARG A 138 24.31 -11.70 9.59
C ARG A 138 23.32 -10.68 9.06
N ARG A 139 23.74 -9.41 8.94
CA ARG A 139 22.90 -8.29 8.48
C ARG A 139 22.90 -8.03 6.98
N SER A 140 23.96 -8.38 6.26
CA SER A 140 24.06 -8.27 4.80
C SER A 140 23.05 -9.20 4.11
N ARG A 141 22.56 -10.23 4.81
CA ARG A 141 21.39 -11.03 4.42
C ARG A 141 20.05 -10.28 4.50
N ARG A 142 19.98 -9.14 5.18
CA ARG A 142 18.75 -8.41 5.52
C ARG A 142 18.64 -6.99 4.97
N THR A 143 19.73 -6.36 4.55
CA THR A 143 19.72 -4.99 4.01
C THR A 143 20.37 -4.92 2.62
N GLY A 144 19.52 -4.99 1.60
CA GLY A 144 19.86 -4.83 0.20
C GLY A 144 18.97 -5.73 -0.67
N PRO A 145 18.58 -5.32 -1.88
CA PRO A 145 17.74 -6.15 -2.72
C PRO A 145 18.48 -7.45 -3.06
N ARG A 146 17.91 -8.60 -2.67
CA ARG A 146 18.31 -9.91 -3.21
C ARG A 146 17.31 -10.23 -4.31
N GLY A 147 17.76 -10.18 -5.56
CA GLY A 147 17.11 -11.00 -6.59
C GLY A 147 17.18 -12.43 -6.09
N THR A 148 16.03 -13.09 -5.95
CA THR A 148 16.01 -14.52 -5.68
C THR A 148 16.85 -15.21 -6.75
N THR A 149 17.71 -16.12 -6.28
CA THR A 149 18.21 -17.23 -7.10
C THR A 149 16.96 -17.99 -7.55
N GLU A 150 16.79 -18.15 -8.85
CA GLU A 150 15.53 -18.43 -9.57
C GLU A 150 14.59 -17.24 -9.76
N ALA A 151 14.39 -16.86 -11.02
CA ALA A 151 13.06 -16.47 -11.46
C ALA A 151 12.15 -17.67 -11.17
N PRO A 152 10.99 -17.50 -10.54
CA PRO A 152 10.08 -18.62 -10.38
C PRO A 152 9.80 -19.16 -11.77
N ALA A 153 10.17 -20.43 -12.02
CA ALA A 153 9.56 -21.17 -13.11
C ALA A 153 8.03 -20.99 -12.97
N PRO A 154 7.27 -20.89 -14.07
CA PRO A 154 5.83 -20.79 -13.98
C PRO A 154 5.33 -22.03 -13.25
N ALA A 155 5.06 -21.88 -11.96
CA ALA A 155 4.51 -22.95 -11.17
C ALA A 155 3.14 -23.29 -11.80
N PRO A 156 2.84 -24.58 -12.02
CA PRO A 156 1.48 -24.95 -12.39
C PRO A 156 0.56 -24.36 -11.33
N ALA A 157 -0.51 -23.71 -11.79
CA ALA A 157 -1.45 -22.96 -10.97
C ALA A 157 -1.88 -23.77 -9.73
N GLU A 158 -1.22 -23.52 -8.60
CA GLU A 158 -1.71 -23.93 -7.29
C GLU A 158 -2.63 -22.82 -6.78
N ALA A 159 -3.80 -23.26 -6.36
CA ALA A 159 -4.94 -22.42 -6.00
C ALA A 159 -4.55 -21.34 -4.97
N PRO A 160 -5.12 -20.12 -5.08
CA PRO A 160 -4.76 -19.01 -4.23
C PRO A 160 -5.11 -19.32 -2.78
N THR A 161 -4.09 -19.46 -1.92
CA THR A 161 -4.27 -19.40 -0.47
C THR A 161 -4.58 -17.97 -0.03
N THR A 162 -5.74 -17.84 0.61
CA THR A 162 -6.38 -16.66 1.18
C THR A 162 -5.67 -16.09 2.40
N THR A 163 -4.54 -15.40 2.20
CA THR A 163 -3.92 -14.62 3.27
C THR A 163 -3.86 -13.14 2.88
N PRO A 164 -4.46 -12.22 3.67
CA PRO A 164 -4.36 -10.78 3.41
C PRO A 164 -2.88 -10.33 3.45
N VAL A 165 -2.45 -9.58 2.43
CA VAL A 165 -1.04 -9.15 2.24
C VAL A 165 -0.61 -8.13 3.31
N LEU A 166 -1.58 -7.43 3.91
CA LEU A 166 -1.43 -6.51 5.03
C LEU A 166 -2.58 -6.73 6.02
N ASP A 167 -2.29 -7.15 7.25
CA ASP A 167 -3.33 -7.42 8.27
C ASP A 167 -3.64 -6.20 9.15
N VAL A 168 -3.15 -5.01 8.77
CA VAL A 168 -3.13 -3.85 9.66
C VAL A 168 -3.46 -2.56 8.92
N LEU A 169 -4.38 -1.79 9.51
CA LEU A 169 -4.80 -0.46 9.09
C LEU A 169 -4.00 0.64 9.80
N THR A 170 -3.52 1.60 9.03
CA THR A 170 -2.92 2.85 9.54
C THR A 170 -3.93 4.00 9.46
N THR A 171 -3.66 5.11 10.15
CA THR A 171 -4.50 6.33 10.06
C THR A 171 -4.68 6.82 8.62
N ALA A 172 -3.65 6.69 7.77
CA ALA A 172 -3.73 7.08 6.36
C ALA A 172 -4.63 6.13 5.55
N MET A 173 -4.62 4.83 5.86
CA MET A 173 -5.52 3.87 5.22
C MET A 173 -6.97 4.11 5.63
N ILE A 174 -7.22 4.43 6.91
CA ILE A 174 -8.55 4.78 7.42
C ILE A 174 -9.07 6.07 6.75
N GLU A 175 -8.18 7.04 6.50
CA GLU A 175 -8.49 8.26 5.75
C GLU A 175 -9.01 7.92 4.34
N ARG A 176 -8.27 7.10 3.60
CA ARG A 176 -8.63 6.65 2.25
C ARG A 176 -9.91 5.80 2.23
N LEU A 177 -10.06 4.90 3.21
CA LEU A 177 -11.26 4.06 3.38
C LEU A 177 -12.52 4.88 3.64
N THR A 178 -12.45 5.85 4.55
CA THR A 178 -13.63 6.62 4.99
C THR A 178 -13.89 7.88 4.16
N GLY A 179 -12.93 8.30 3.33
CA GLY A 179 -13.01 9.56 2.58
C GLY A 179 -13.03 10.81 3.47
N ARG A 180 -12.64 10.69 4.75
CA ARG A 180 -12.65 11.77 5.73
C ARG A 180 -11.31 12.49 5.75
N THR A 181 -11.29 13.73 6.24
CA THR A 181 -10.03 14.45 6.43
C THR A 181 -9.22 13.84 7.57
N LYS A 182 -7.89 13.97 7.50
CA LYS A 182 -6.96 13.59 8.57
C LYS A 182 -7.39 13.99 9.99
N GLU A 183 -7.92 15.20 10.18
CA GLU A 183 -8.38 15.65 11.51
C GLU A 183 -9.66 14.94 11.96
N ALA A 184 -10.59 14.68 11.04
CA ALA A 184 -11.78 13.88 11.35
C ALA A 184 -11.41 12.43 11.69
N VAL A 185 -10.41 11.85 11.00
CA VAL A 185 -9.90 10.51 11.31
C VAL A 185 -9.20 10.49 12.67
N LYS A 186 -8.41 11.51 13.01
CA LYS A 186 -7.80 11.61 14.36
C LYS A 186 -8.84 11.60 15.47
N THR A 187 -9.96 12.30 15.27
CA THR A 187 -11.07 12.30 16.23
C THR A 187 -11.77 10.94 16.27
N LEU A 188 -11.99 10.32 15.10
CA LEU A 188 -12.57 8.99 14.97
C LEU A 188 -11.76 7.94 15.75
N VAL A 189 -10.45 7.87 15.51
CA VAL A 189 -9.57 6.87 16.14
C VAL A 189 -9.26 7.13 17.62
N ARG A 190 -9.75 8.26 18.15
CA ARG A 190 -9.73 8.57 19.60
C ARG A 190 -11.01 8.14 20.32
N ARG A 191 -12.07 7.74 19.59
CA ARG A 191 -13.25 7.15 20.22
C ARG A 191 -12.84 5.87 20.95
N PRO A 192 -13.31 5.62 22.18
CA PRO A 192 -12.87 4.47 22.98
C PRO A 192 -13.04 3.14 22.22
N GLU A 193 -14.20 2.97 21.58
CA GLU A 193 -14.55 1.81 20.74
C GLU A 193 -13.50 1.47 19.66
N ILE A 194 -12.81 2.49 19.11
CA ILE A 194 -11.78 2.32 18.06
C ILE A 194 -10.38 2.35 18.67
N ALA A 195 -10.16 3.19 19.68
CA ALA A 195 -8.87 3.34 20.33
C ALA A 195 -8.43 2.05 21.02
N ASP A 196 -9.36 1.31 21.61
CA ASP A 196 -9.10 0.06 22.34
C ASP A 196 -8.71 -1.09 21.39
N LEU A 197 -9.10 -1.00 20.12
CA LEU A 197 -8.73 -1.96 19.07
C LEU A 197 -7.31 -1.73 18.51
N SER A 198 -6.59 -0.70 18.97
CA SER A 198 -5.24 -0.39 18.49
C SER A 198 -4.26 -1.49 18.91
N SER A 199 -3.68 -2.22 17.96
CA SER A 199 -2.68 -3.28 18.23
C SER A 199 -1.28 -2.75 18.51
N GLY A 200 -1.07 -1.43 18.43
CA GLY A 200 0.17 -0.78 18.86
C GLY A 200 0.59 0.36 17.95
N LYS A 201 1.90 0.51 17.73
CA LYS A 201 2.49 1.50 16.83
C LYS A 201 3.47 0.86 15.87
N VAL A 202 3.41 1.27 14.60
CA VAL A 202 4.45 1.02 13.60
C VAL A 202 5.10 2.36 13.28
N GLY A 203 6.35 2.54 13.74
CA GLY A 203 7.02 3.84 13.72
C GLY A 203 6.30 4.86 14.60
N ARG A 204 5.87 5.98 14.01
CA ARG A 204 5.14 7.06 14.72
C ARG A 204 3.61 6.90 14.66
N SER A 205 3.11 5.95 13.86
CA SER A 205 1.68 5.80 13.59
C SER A 205 1.08 4.68 14.44
N ARG A 206 -0.10 4.94 15.01
CA ARG A 206 -0.93 3.87 15.59
C ARG A 206 -1.50 3.00 14.49
N VAL A 207 -1.73 1.75 14.84
CA VAL A 207 -2.18 0.73 13.91
C VAL A 207 -3.27 -0.14 14.51
N TRP A 208 -4.16 -0.64 13.66
CA TRP A 208 -5.34 -1.43 14.05
C TRP A 208 -5.44 -2.69 13.20
N PRO A 209 -5.74 -3.88 13.75
CA PRO A 209 -5.94 -5.06 12.93
C PRO A 209 -7.12 -4.87 11.97
N ALA A 210 -6.92 -5.20 10.70
CA ALA A 210 -7.90 -4.96 9.65
C ALA A 210 -9.19 -5.75 9.91
N ALA A 211 -9.06 -7.03 10.26
CA ALA A 211 -10.18 -7.93 10.53
C ALA A 211 -11.10 -7.46 11.67
N THR A 212 -10.58 -6.69 12.65
CA THR A 212 -11.39 -6.16 13.75
C THR A 212 -11.92 -4.76 13.49
N LEU A 213 -11.13 -3.89 12.85
CA LEU A 213 -11.53 -2.50 12.67
C LEU A 213 -12.51 -2.32 11.49
N LEU A 214 -12.35 -3.09 10.41
CA LEU A 214 -13.21 -2.98 9.23
C LEU A 214 -14.70 -3.22 9.57
N PRO A 215 -15.10 -4.32 10.23
CA PRO A 215 -16.50 -4.54 10.63
C PRO A 215 -17.06 -3.38 11.46
N LEU A 216 -16.26 -2.87 12.40
CA LEU A 216 -16.68 -1.74 13.24
C LEU A 216 -16.90 -0.46 12.43
N LEU A 217 -16.06 -0.18 11.42
CA LEU A 217 -16.24 0.97 10.54
C LEU A 217 -17.51 0.84 9.68
N TRP A 218 -17.86 -0.37 9.23
CA TRP A 218 -19.13 -0.64 8.54
C TRP A 218 -20.32 -0.49 9.48
N GLN A 219 -20.26 -1.10 10.67
CA GLN A 219 -21.32 -1.01 11.68
C GLN A 219 -21.61 0.43 12.10
N LEU A 220 -20.57 1.26 12.23
CA LEU A 220 -20.70 2.67 12.59
C LEU A 220 -21.08 3.57 11.40
N GLY A 221 -21.29 3.00 10.21
CA GLY A 221 -21.71 3.73 9.01
C GLY A 221 -20.63 4.62 8.39
N TYR A 222 -19.35 4.33 8.65
CA TYR A 222 -18.22 5.03 8.02
C TYR A 222 -17.88 4.48 6.64
N LEU A 223 -18.39 3.29 6.31
CA LEU A 223 -18.25 2.62 5.02
C LEU A 223 -19.66 2.30 4.47
N PRO A 224 -19.83 2.27 3.14
CA PRO A 224 -21.13 1.94 2.54
C PRO A 224 -21.47 0.47 2.79
N ALA A 225 -22.68 0.19 3.29
CA ALA A 225 -23.17 -1.17 3.53
C ALA A 225 -23.42 -1.97 2.23
N SER A 226 -23.61 -1.27 1.11
CA SER A 226 -23.83 -1.84 -0.21
C SER A 226 -23.46 -0.86 -1.31
N GLY A 227 -23.38 -1.34 -2.54
CA GLY A 227 -23.16 -0.51 -3.73
C GLY A 227 -21.68 -0.38 -4.08
N PRO A 228 -21.34 0.44 -5.09
CA PRO A 228 -19.98 0.56 -5.58
C PRO A 228 -19.09 1.22 -4.52
N LEU A 229 -17.98 0.56 -4.20
CA LEU A 229 -16.90 1.17 -3.42
C LEU A 229 -16.21 2.26 -4.24
N THR A 230 -15.69 3.28 -3.57
CA THR A 230 -14.85 4.29 -4.24
C THR A 230 -13.55 3.66 -4.73
N THR A 231 -12.87 4.30 -5.69
CA THR A 231 -11.56 3.87 -6.18
C THR A 231 -10.56 3.71 -5.04
N GLU A 232 -10.56 4.65 -4.09
CA GLU A 232 -9.68 4.61 -2.90
C GLU A 232 -10.04 3.47 -1.95
N GLN A 233 -11.33 3.26 -1.66
CA GLN A 233 -11.80 2.12 -0.84
C GLN A 233 -11.42 0.79 -1.46
N THR A 234 -11.65 0.65 -2.77
CA THR A 234 -11.28 -0.54 -3.53
C THR A 234 -9.78 -0.78 -3.48
N THR A 235 -8.98 0.27 -3.68
CA THR A 235 -7.52 0.18 -3.63
C THR A 235 -7.05 -0.29 -2.25
N VAL A 236 -7.62 0.25 -1.16
CA VAL A 236 -7.24 -0.18 0.19
C VAL A 236 -7.66 -1.62 0.46
N LEU A 237 -8.86 -2.05 0.05
CA LEU A 237 -9.28 -3.45 0.21
C LEU A 237 -8.49 -4.42 -0.66
N VAL A 238 -7.97 -3.98 -1.81
CA VAL A 238 -7.01 -4.74 -2.63
C VAL A 238 -5.65 -4.82 -1.94
N GLU A 239 -5.13 -3.72 -1.39
CA GLU A 239 -3.88 -3.68 -0.60
C GLU A 239 -3.96 -4.64 0.61
N LEU A 240 -5.14 -4.73 1.23
CA LEU A 240 -5.42 -5.64 2.34
C LEU A 240 -5.74 -7.08 1.88
N GLY A 241 -5.91 -7.35 0.59
CA GLY A 241 -6.24 -8.69 0.06
C GLY A 241 -7.70 -9.12 0.17
N TYR A 242 -8.60 -8.24 0.63
CA TYR A 242 -10.05 -8.50 0.69
C TYR A 242 -10.76 -8.35 -0.67
N LEU A 243 -10.09 -7.73 -1.66
CA LEU A 243 -10.55 -7.65 -3.04
C LEU A 243 -9.42 -8.02 -4.02
N PRO A 244 -9.75 -8.57 -5.21
CA PRO A 244 -8.75 -8.80 -6.25
C PRO A 244 -8.41 -7.49 -6.97
N ALA A 245 -7.15 -7.34 -7.40
CA ALA A 245 -6.69 -6.16 -8.13
C ALA A 245 -7.41 -5.97 -9.48
N LYS A 246 -7.89 -7.06 -10.10
CA LYS A 246 -8.69 -7.07 -11.32
C LYS A 246 -9.75 -8.16 -11.25
N GLY A 247 -10.91 -7.90 -11.86
CA GLY A 247 -11.99 -8.88 -11.98
C GLY A 247 -12.95 -8.89 -10.79
N LYS A 248 -13.74 -9.97 -10.69
CA LYS A 248 -14.77 -10.13 -9.64
C LYS A 248 -14.16 -10.75 -8.39
N PRO A 249 -14.65 -10.40 -7.18
CA PRO A 249 -14.24 -11.07 -5.94
C PRO A 249 -14.41 -12.58 -6.03
N THR A 250 -13.46 -13.32 -5.46
CA THR A 250 -13.60 -14.77 -5.27
C THR A 250 -14.75 -15.06 -4.29
N PRO A 251 -15.33 -16.28 -4.28
CA PRO A 251 -16.39 -16.63 -3.34
C PRO A 251 -15.99 -16.42 -1.87
N GLU A 252 -14.74 -16.70 -1.53
CA GLU A 252 -14.19 -16.53 -0.18
C GLU A 252 -14.07 -15.05 0.19
N GLN A 253 -13.51 -14.22 -0.69
CA GLN A 253 -13.45 -12.76 -0.49
C GLN A 253 -14.86 -12.14 -0.36
N ALA A 254 -15.81 -12.59 -1.18
CA ALA A 254 -17.19 -12.15 -1.09
C ALA A 254 -17.84 -12.56 0.25
N ALA A 255 -17.55 -13.77 0.76
CA ALA A 255 -18.02 -14.22 2.05
C ALA A 255 -17.43 -13.40 3.21
N THR A 256 -16.12 -13.14 3.18
CA THR A 256 -15.46 -12.30 4.19
C THR A 256 -15.98 -10.86 4.20
N LEU A 257 -16.19 -10.26 3.03
CA LEU A 257 -16.79 -8.94 2.93
C LEU A 257 -18.23 -8.91 3.47
N LEU A 258 -18.99 -9.98 3.24
CA LEU A 258 -20.34 -10.14 3.77
C LEU A 258 -20.33 -10.28 5.30
N GLU A 259 -19.37 -11.01 5.88
CA GLU A 259 -19.14 -11.07 7.33
C GLU A 259 -18.78 -9.70 7.92
N PHE A 260 -18.05 -8.85 7.16
CA PHE A 260 -17.75 -7.48 7.57
C PHE A 260 -18.94 -6.52 7.43
N GLY A 261 -20.06 -6.97 6.86
CA GLY A 261 -21.27 -6.17 6.66
C GLY A 261 -21.35 -5.44 5.32
N TYR A 262 -20.49 -5.79 4.35
CA TYR A 262 -20.56 -5.26 2.99
C TYR A 262 -21.22 -6.27 2.03
N ASP A 263 -22.35 -5.87 1.42
CA ASP A 263 -22.95 -6.64 0.34
C ASP A 263 -22.49 -6.12 -1.04
N PRO A 264 -21.56 -6.81 -1.73
CA PRO A 264 -21.05 -6.39 -3.04
C PRO A 264 -22.10 -6.41 -4.15
N LYS A 265 -23.25 -7.06 -3.92
CA LYS A 265 -24.38 -7.09 -4.86
C LYS A 265 -25.51 -6.16 -4.43
N GLY A 266 -25.39 -5.52 -3.26
CA GLY A 266 -26.48 -4.89 -2.54
C GLY A 266 -27.52 -5.89 -2.07
N SER A 267 -28.12 -5.61 -0.90
CA SER A 267 -29.15 -6.49 -0.34
C SER A 267 -30.21 -6.77 -1.41
N VAL A 268 -30.79 -7.97 -1.40
CA VAL A 268 -31.88 -8.31 -2.35
C VAL A 268 -32.95 -7.22 -2.34
N GLU A 269 -33.21 -6.64 -1.17
CA GLU A 269 -34.10 -5.50 -0.96
C GLU A 269 -33.63 -4.23 -1.65
N HIS A 270 -32.33 -3.88 -1.58
CA HIS A 270 -31.79 -2.71 -2.27
C HIS A 270 -31.78 -2.91 -3.80
N ARG A 271 -31.51 -4.11 -4.30
CA ARG A 271 -31.68 -4.43 -5.74
C ARG A 271 -33.12 -4.35 -6.18
N ALA A 272 -34.05 -4.90 -5.40
CA ALA A 272 -35.49 -4.78 -5.64
C ALA A 272 -35.96 -3.32 -5.54
N TRP A 273 -35.34 -2.53 -4.66
CA TRP A 273 -35.62 -1.10 -4.51
C TRP A 273 -35.20 -0.31 -5.74
N LEU A 274 -33.98 -0.53 -6.24
CA LEU A 274 -33.45 0.13 -7.43
C LEU A 274 -34.17 -0.29 -8.72
N ALA A 275 -34.66 -1.52 -8.79
CA ALA A 275 -35.48 -2.02 -9.90
C ALA A 275 -36.98 -1.69 -9.74
N GLY A 276 -37.36 -1.06 -8.63
CA GLY A 276 -38.74 -0.74 -8.29
C GLY A 276 -39.30 0.47 -9.04
N PRO A 277 -40.59 0.80 -8.83
CA PRO A 277 -41.22 1.97 -9.46
C PRO A 277 -40.61 3.29 -8.96
N HIS A 278 -40.88 4.37 -9.70
CA HIS A 278 -40.50 5.73 -9.32
C HIS A 278 -41.00 6.09 -7.92
N ARG A 279 -40.17 6.78 -7.14
CA ARG A 279 -40.38 7.05 -5.70
C ARG A 279 -40.62 8.52 -5.42
N THR A 280 -41.44 8.78 -4.41
CA THR A 280 -41.66 10.13 -3.87
C THR A 280 -40.45 10.61 -3.06
N ALA A 281 -40.31 11.93 -2.87
CA ALA A 281 -39.25 12.51 -2.05
C ALA A 281 -39.29 12.00 -0.59
N THR A 282 -40.47 11.70 -0.06
CA THR A 282 -40.67 11.14 1.29
C THR A 282 -40.16 9.72 1.40
N GLU A 283 -40.43 8.87 0.40
CA GLU A 283 -39.91 7.50 0.34
C GLU A 283 -38.39 7.48 0.22
N LEU A 284 -37.81 8.37 -0.59
CA LEU A 284 -36.36 8.51 -0.72
C LEU A 284 -35.74 8.99 0.60
N ALA A 285 -36.32 10.01 1.24
CA ALA A 285 -35.90 10.50 2.54
C ALA A 285 -35.86 9.36 3.58
N LYS A 286 -36.91 8.53 3.62
CA LYS A 286 -36.97 7.36 4.49
C LYS A 286 -35.90 6.31 4.14
N HIS A 287 -35.72 5.98 2.86
CA HIS A 287 -34.76 4.96 2.42
C HIS A 287 -33.30 5.36 2.73
N TYR A 288 -32.94 6.62 2.51
CA TYR A 288 -31.57 7.12 2.74
C TYR A 288 -31.34 7.66 4.17
N GLY A 289 -32.35 7.60 5.05
CA GLY A 289 -32.24 8.08 6.43
C GLY A 289 -31.99 9.59 6.56
N VAL A 290 -32.56 10.39 5.65
CA VAL A 290 -32.36 11.85 5.60
C VAL A 290 -33.68 12.62 5.59
N THR A 291 -33.64 13.93 5.80
CA THR A 291 -34.82 14.79 5.68
C THR A 291 -35.07 15.19 4.23
N ILE A 292 -36.34 15.48 3.88
CA ILE A 292 -36.71 16.00 2.56
C ILE A 292 -35.93 17.29 2.24
N SER A 293 -35.73 18.16 3.24
CA SER A 293 -34.94 19.38 3.10
C SER A 293 -33.48 19.10 2.73
N ALA A 294 -32.87 18.05 3.27
CA ALA A 294 -31.50 17.66 2.93
C ALA A 294 -31.38 17.22 1.46
N ILE A 295 -32.39 16.50 0.95
CA ILE A 295 -32.48 16.12 -0.46
C ILE A 295 -32.57 17.38 -1.33
N SER A 296 -33.52 18.27 -1.05
CA SER A 296 -33.71 19.52 -1.80
C SER A 296 -32.47 20.41 -1.79
N GLN A 297 -31.80 20.54 -0.65
CA GLN A 297 -30.56 21.33 -0.54
C GLN A 297 -29.42 20.71 -1.34
N ARG A 298 -29.29 19.38 -1.37
CA ARG A 298 -28.25 18.70 -2.17
C ARG A 298 -28.49 18.88 -3.67
N ILE A 299 -29.74 18.71 -4.13
CA ILE A 299 -30.11 18.96 -5.53
C ILE A 299 -29.84 20.42 -5.90
N SER A 300 -30.25 21.39 -5.08
CA SER A 300 -30.00 22.81 -5.35
C SER A 300 -28.51 23.14 -5.41
N ARG A 301 -27.68 22.56 -4.53
CA ARG A 301 -26.22 22.73 -4.59
C ARG A 301 -25.62 22.13 -5.86
N ALA A 302 -26.06 20.93 -6.25
CA ALA A 302 -25.60 20.29 -7.48
C ALA A 302 -26.00 21.09 -8.74
N GLN A 303 -27.22 21.60 -8.80
CA GLN A 303 -27.67 22.51 -9.87
C GLN A 303 -26.81 23.77 -9.96
N LYS A 304 -26.54 24.42 -8.81
CA LYS A 304 -25.66 25.60 -8.76
C LYS A 304 -24.23 25.29 -9.21
N ALA A 305 -23.75 24.08 -8.94
CA ALA A 305 -22.44 23.60 -9.35
C ALA A 305 -22.39 23.05 -10.80
N GLY A 306 -23.51 23.09 -11.54
CA GLY A 306 -23.60 22.52 -12.89
C GLY A 306 -23.46 20.99 -12.94
N GLN A 307 -23.65 20.31 -11.81
CA GLN A 307 -23.57 18.85 -11.74
C GLN A 307 -24.89 18.21 -12.22
N PRO A 308 -24.82 17.01 -12.82
CA PRO A 308 -26.03 16.28 -13.20
C PRO A 308 -26.90 16.01 -11.98
N VAL A 309 -28.19 16.30 -12.09
CA VAL A 309 -29.19 16.10 -11.05
C VAL A 309 -30.32 15.20 -11.54
N PRO A 310 -30.92 14.38 -10.65
CA PRO A 310 -32.04 13.54 -11.02
C PRO A 310 -33.26 14.41 -11.29
N HIS A 311 -33.82 14.28 -12.49
CA HIS A 311 -35.02 15.01 -12.89
C HIS A 311 -36.27 14.28 -12.37
N PRO A 312 -37.16 14.98 -11.64
CA PRO A 312 -38.43 14.39 -11.27
C PRO A 312 -39.33 14.24 -12.50
N THR A 313 -40.11 13.16 -12.54
CA THR A 313 -41.22 12.97 -13.45
C THR A 313 -42.51 13.42 -12.75
N ASP A 314 -43.32 14.22 -13.44
CA ASP A 314 -44.64 14.60 -12.94
C ASP A 314 -45.60 13.42 -13.12
N THR A 315 -46.21 12.99 -12.02
CA THR A 315 -47.23 11.94 -11.98
C THR A 315 -48.49 12.48 -11.30
N GLU A 316 -49.60 11.76 -11.38
CA GLU A 316 -50.87 12.15 -10.74
C GLU A 316 -50.71 12.35 -9.21
N ASP A 317 -49.79 11.61 -8.59
CA ASP A 317 -49.46 11.68 -7.17
C ASP A 317 -48.36 12.72 -6.83
N GLY A 318 -47.96 13.55 -7.80
CA GLY A 318 -46.89 14.54 -7.67
C GLY A 318 -45.54 14.11 -8.24
N LYS A 319 -44.47 14.76 -7.78
CA LYS A 319 -43.11 14.55 -8.30
C LYS A 319 -42.51 13.23 -7.81
N ARG A 320 -42.09 12.38 -8.75
CA ARG A 320 -41.40 11.12 -8.46
C ARG A 320 -40.03 11.05 -9.14
N TYR A 321 -39.12 10.30 -8.55
CA TYR A 321 -37.75 10.13 -9.05
C TYR A 321 -37.49 8.66 -9.37
N ASP A 322 -36.73 8.42 -10.44
CA ASP A 322 -36.16 7.09 -10.71
C ASP A 322 -35.18 6.73 -9.58
N PRO A 323 -35.41 5.62 -8.84
CA PRO A 323 -34.52 5.18 -7.77
C PRO A 323 -33.08 5.01 -8.21
N ARG A 324 -32.86 4.55 -9.44
CA ARG A 324 -31.53 4.26 -9.97
C ARG A 324 -30.78 5.54 -10.32
N ALA A 325 -31.45 6.47 -11.00
CA ALA A 325 -30.88 7.79 -11.28
C ALA A 325 -30.63 8.59 -9.99
N PHE A 326 -31.54 8.48 -9.01
CA PHE A 326 -31.39 9.13 -7.72
C PHE A 326 -30.25 8.51 -6.89
N ASP A 327 -30.13 7.18 -6.86
CA ASP A 327 -29.04 6.50 -6.17
C ASP A 327 -27.67 6.87 -6.79
N ALA A 328 -27.57 6.90 -8.11
CA ALA A 328 -26.37 7.35 -8.81
C ALA A 328 -26.04 8.84 -8.57
N PHE A 329 -27.01 9.67 -8.18
CA PHE A 329 -26.76 11.05 -7.76
C PHE A 329 -26.39 11.14 -6.27
N TRP A 330 -27.05 10.35 -5.44
CA TRP A 330 -26.90 10.35 -3.99
C TRP A 330 -25.59 9.70 -3.56
N ASN A 331 -25.21 8.65 -4.27
CA ASN A 331 -24.02 7.83 -4.14
C ASN A 331 -23.28 7.80 -5.50
N PRO A 332 -22.71 8.93 -5.95
CA PRO A 332 -22.12 9.01 -7.27
C PRO A 332 -21.03 7.95 -7.48
N PRO A 333 -21.10 7.14 -8.55
CA PRO A 333 -19.99 6.28 -8.91
C PRO A 333 -18.79 7.18 -9.16
N ALA A 334 -17.63 6.81 -8.61
CA ALA A 334 -16.43 7.63 -8.69
C ALA A 334 -16.02 7.84 -10.15
N ALA A 335 -16.45 8.96 -10.74
CA ALA A 335 -16.00 9.41 -12.05
C ALA A 335 -14.79 10.31 -11.86
N GLN A 336 -13.64 9.76 -12.26
CA GLN A 336 -12.44 10.41 -12.82
C GLN A 336 -12.45 11.95 -12.72
N GLN A 337 -12.00 12.47 -11.57
CA GLN A 337 -11.46 13.83 -11.45
C GLN A 337 -9.94 13.74 -11.42
#